data_AF-A0A136IT89-F1
#
_entry.id   AF-A0A136IT89-F1
#
_cell.length_a   1.000
_cell.length_b   1.000
_cell.length_c   1.000
_cell.angle_alpha   90.00
_cell.angle_beta   90.00
_cell.angle_gamma   90.00
#
_symmetry.space_group_name_H-M   'P 1'
#
loop_
_entity.id
_entity.type
_entity.pdbx_description
1 polymer ?
#
loop_
_entity_poly.entity_id
_entity_poly.type
_entity_poly.pdbx_seq_one_letter_code
_entity_poly.pdbx_strand_id
1 'polypeptide(L)'
;MAGSQGTIIITGAGGGLGTAITAHLAAAHPDYHVMLLVRDAAAPSAALQSAVQGKLRSYEFASVDLCRLASVREFAAATAT
;
A
#
# COMPACT_ATOMS: atom_id res chain seq x y z
N MET A 1 10.38 -11.71 21.54
CA MET A 1 10.13 -10.46 20.80
C MET A 1 9.56 -10.85 19.47
N ALA A 2 8.25 -10.70 19.24
CA ALA A 2 7.71 -10.91 17.90
C ALA A 2 8.33 -9.81 17.03
N GLY A 3 9.20 -10.17 16.09
CA GLY A 3 9.71 -9.20 15.12
C GLY A 3 8.51 -8.50 14.49
N SER A 4 8.59 -7.17 14.33
CA SER A 4 7.59 -6.45 13.53
C SER A 4 7.46 -7.20 12.21
N GLN A 5 6.24 -7.58 11.85
CA GLN A 5 6.00 -8.18 10.55
C GLN A 5 6.58 -7.26 9.46
N GLY A 6 7.07 -7.85 8.37
CA GLY A 6 7.69 -7.09 7.28
C GLY A 6 6.72 -6.11 6.61
N THR A 7 7.22 -5.37 5.62
CA THR A 7 6.40 -4.46 4.81
C THR A 7 5.93 -5.15 3.53
N ILE A 8 4.64 -5.03 3.22
CA ILE A 8 4.06 -5.45 1.93
C ILE A 8 3.81 -4.19 1.09
N ILE A 9 4.39 -4.14 -0.10
CA ILE A 9 4.18 -3.06 -1.07
C ILE A 9 3.24 -3.55 -2.17
N ILE A 10 2.14 -2.83 -2.39
CA ILE A 10 1.16 -3.12 -3.44
C ILE A 10 1.17 -1.99 -4.47
N THR A 11 1.71 -2.27 -5.65
CA THR A 11 1.61 -1.36 -6.80
C THR A 11 0.24 -1.45 -7.46
N GLY A 12 -0.28 -0.33 -7.96
CA GLY A 12 -1.60 -0.31 -8.60
C GLY A 12 -2.72 -0.64 -7.62
N ALA A 13 -2.54 -0.32 -6.33
CA ALA A 13 -3.47 -0.66 -5.25
C ALA A 13 -4.90 -0.14 -5.52
N GLY A 14 -5.03 1.01 -6.21
CA GLY A 14 -6.31 1.62 -6.56
C GLY A 14 -7.09 0.92 -7.67
N GLY A 15 -6.49 -0.05 -8.38
CA GLY A 15 -7.19 -0.85 -9.39
C GLY A 15 -8.04 -1.96 -8.76
N GLY A 16 -8.94 -2.57 -9.54
CA GLY A 16 -9.86 -3.60 -9.03
C GLY A 16 -9.15 -4.78 -8.35
N LEU A 17 -8.09 -5.31 -8.98
CA LEU A 17 -7.29 -6.39 -8.38
C LEU A 17 -6.45 -5.91 -7.21
N GLY A 18 -5.81 -4.74 -7.32
CA GLY A 18 -5.02 -4.17 -6.22
C GLY A 18 -5.86 -3.98 -4.95
N THR A 19 -7.10 -3.52 -5.10
CA THR A 19 -8.06 -3.36 -3.99
C THR A 19 -8.50 -4.72 -3.45
N ALA A 20 -8.80 -5.70 -4.29
CA ALA A 20 -9.17 -7.04 -3.86
C ALA A 20 -8.03 -7.75 -3.09
N ILE A 21 -6.79 -7.64 -3.58
CA ILE A 21 -5.58 -8.15 -2.92
C ILE A 21 -5.40 -7.46 -1.57
N THR A 22 -5.56 -6.13 -1.52
CA THR A 22 -5.48 -5.36 -0.27
C THR A 22 -6.50 -5.85 0.76
N ALA A 23 -7.76 -6.05 0.34
CA ALA A 23 -8.82 -6.54 1.22
C ALA A 23 -8.52 -7.96 1.75
N HIS A 24 -7.97 -8.84 0.90
CA HIS A 24 -7.57 -10.18 1.31
C HIS A 24 -6.41 -10.14 2.31
N LEU A 25 -5.38 -9.34 2.05
CA LEU A 25 -4.24 -9.15 2.96
C LEU A 25 -4.68 -8.56 4.29
N ALA A 26 -5.60 -7.60 4.29
CA ALA A 26 -6.12 -7.00 5.50
C ALA A 26 -6.87 -8.01 6.40
N ALA A 27 -7.50 -9.02 5.80
CA ALA A 27 -8.16 -10.10 6.54
C ALA A 27 -7.19 -11.19 7.01
N ALA A 28 -6.22 -11.57 6.17
CA ALA A 28 -5.32 -12.69 6.44
C ALA A 28 -4.06 -12.30 7.24
N HIS A 29 -3.59 -11.07 7.07
CA HIS A 29 -2.30 -10.58 7.57
C HIS A 29 -2.40 -9.15 8.15
N PRO A 30 -3.28 -8.90 9.14
CA PRO A 30 -3.54 -7.56 9.67
C PRO A 30 -2.34 -6.92 10.41
N ASP A 31 -1.36 -7.74 10.80
CA ASP A 31 -0.18 -7.32 11.55
C ASP A 31 0.98 -6.79 10.68
N TYR A 32 0.91 -6.93 9.35
CA TYR A 32 1.92 -6.38 8.43
C TYR A 32 1.71 -4.89 8.21
N HIS A 33 2.81 -4.16 7.99
CA HIS A 33 2.73 -2.80 7.47
C HIS A 33 2.50 -2.85 5.97
N VAL A 34 1.48 -2.17 5.46
CA VAL A 34 1.10 -2.22 4.03
C VAL A 34 1.23 -0.85 3.37
N MET A 35 2.07 -0.77 2.34
CA MET A 35 2.21 0.42 1.50
C MET A 35 1.41 0.26 0.22
N LEU A 36 0.48 1.18 -0.02
CA LEU A 36 -0.50 1.12 -1.10
C LEU A 36 -0.16 2.20 -2.13
N LEU A 37 0.48 1.78 -3.22
CA LEU A 37 0.96 2.69 -4.25
C LEU A 37 -0.14 2.96 -5.25
N VAL A 38 -0.47 4.23 -5.37
CA VAL A 38 -1.45 4.79 -6.30
C VAL A 38 -0.81 5.95 -7.05
N ARG A 39 -1.46 6.43 -8.12
CA ARG A 39 -0.94 7.61 -8.84
C ARG A 39 -1.11 8.89 -8.04
N ASP A 40 -2.19 8.99 -7.27
CA ASP A 40 -2.49 10.12 -6.40
C ASP A 40 -2.97 9.62 -5.03
N ALA A 41 -2.10 9.74 -4.03
CA ALA A 41 -2.37 9.35 -2.65
C ALA A 41 -3.28 10.33 -1.90
N ALA A 42 -3.49 11.55 -2.41
CA ALA A 42 -4.43 12.50 -1.82
C ALA A 42 -5.89 12.15 -2.15
N ALA A 43 -6.11 11.38 -3.22
CA ALA A 43 -7.43 10.94 -3.66
C ALA A 43 -7.48 9.41 -3.87
N PRO A 44 -7.31 8.60 -2.80
CA PRO A 44 -7.46 7.16 -2.89
C PRO A 44 -8.92 6.81 -3.24
N SER A 45 -9.14 5.69 -3.93
CA SER A 45 -10.50 5.25 -4.24
C SER A 45 -11.23 4.83 -2.95
N ALA A 46 -12.54 5.11 -2.88
CA ALA A 46 -13.37 4.72 -1.73
C ALA A 46 -13.33 3.20 -1.45
N ALA A 47 -13.22 2.40 -2.51
CA ALA A 47 -13.08 0.95 -2.41
C ALA A 47 -11.76 0.55 -1.74
N LEU A 48 -10.64 1.17 -2.13
CA LEU A 48 -9.34 0.92 -1.52
C LEU A 48 -9.30 1.39 -0.07
N GLN A 49 -9.89 2.55 0.23
CA GLN A 49 -10.00 3.04 1.60
C GLN A 49 -10.79 2.07 2.49
N SER A 50 -11.92 1.56 1.99
CA SER A 50 -12.75 0.56 2.68
C SER A 50 -12.05 -0.80 2.85
N ALA A 51 -11.06 -1.10 2.00
CA ALA A 51 -10.28 -2.33 2.09
C ALA A 51 -9.33 -2.32 3.31
N VAL A 52 -8.93 -1.15 3.80
CA VAL A 52 -7.92 -1.01 4.86
C VAL A 52 -8.44 -0.45 6.17
N GLN A 53 -9.43 0.46 6.10
CA GLN A 53 -9.94 1.16 7.28
C GLN A 53 -10.49 0.18 8.32
N GLY A 54 -9.92 0.21 9.52
CA GLY A 54 -10.30 -0.65 10.64
C GLY A 54 -9.89 -2.13 10.50
N LYS A 55 -9.15 -2.50 9.44
CA LYS A 55 -8.73 -3.88 9.16
C LYS A 55 -7.22 -4.07 9.26
N LEU A 56 -6.44 -3.12 8.73
CA LEU A 56 -4.99 -3.12 8.88
C LEU A 56 -4.57 -2.34 10.13
N ARG A 57 -3.57 -2.86 10.86
CA ARG A 57 -2.99 -2.14 12.00
C ARG A 57 -2.08 -1.00 11.57
N SER A 58 -1.43 -1.13 10.41
CA SER A 58 -0.51 -0.12 9.89
C SER A 58 -0.52 -0.12 8.37
N TYR A 59 -0.80 1.03 7.76
CA TYR A 59 -0.77 1.19 6.32
C TYR A 59 -0.49 2.65 5.93
N GLU A 60 0.00 2.84 4.71
CA GLU A 60 0.17 4.17 4.13
C GLU A 60 -0.13 4.17 2.62
N PHE A 61 -0.58 5.32 2.11
CA PHE A 61 -0.72 5.55 0.68
C PHE A 61 0.47 6.34 0.17
N ALA A 62 1.04 5.92 -0.96
CA ALA A 62 2.15 6.61 -1.60
C ALA A 62 1.81 6.92 -3.06
N SER A 63 2.09 8.16 -3.48
CA SER A 63 1.99 8.58 -4.88
C SER A 63 3.21 8.10 -5.64
N VAL A 64 3.03 7.18 -6.59
CA VAL A 64 4.09 6.70 -7.47
C VAL A 64 3.57 6.60 -8.90
N ASP A 65 4.25 7.27 -9.82
CA ASP A 65 4.02 7.11 -11.25
C ASP A 65 5.00 6.09 -11.82
N LEU A 66 4.53 4.87 -12.05
CA LEU A 66 5.33 3.77 -12.60
C LEU A 66 5.81 4.03 -14.04
N CYS A 67 5.19 4.97 -14.77
CA CYS A 67 5.66 5.39 -16.09
C CYS A 67 6.84 6.37 -16.01
N ARG A 68 7.21 6.84 -14.81
CA ARG A 68 8.32 7.76 -14.56
C ARG A 68 9.36 7.12 -13.64
N LEU A 69 10.48 6.68 -14.21
CA LEU A 69 11.55 6.02 -13.44
C LEU A 69 12.11 6.90 -12.30
N ALA A 70 12.10 8.23 -12.46
CA ALA A 70 12.46 9.15 -11.38
C ALA A 70 11.54 8.98 -10.15
N SER A 71 10.22 8.91 -10.35
CA SER A 71 9.25 8.70 -9.28
C SER A 71 9.45 7.34 -8.58
N VAL A 72 9.74 6.29 -9.35
CA VAL A 72 10.05 4.96 -8.77
C VAL A 72 11.32 5.01 -7.91
N ARG A 73 12.37 5.68 -8.38
CA ARG A 73 13.63 5.81 -7.64
C ARG A 73 13.50 6.67 -6.40
N GLU A 74 12.75 7.77 -6.47
CA GLU A 74 12.44 8.63 -5.32
C GLU A 74 11.71 7.84 -4.23
N PHE A 75 10.67 7.09 -4.62
CA PHE A 75 9.96 6.20 -3.71
C PHE A 75 10.90 5.15 -3.10
N ALA A 76 11.65 4.43 -3.93
CA ALA A 76 12.55 3.38 -3.45
C ALA A 76 13.62 3.92 -2.49
N ALA A 77 14.17 5.11 -2.74
CA ALA A 77 15.13 5.75 -1.85
C ALA A 77 14.50 6.18 -0.52
N ALA A 78 13.24 6.61 -0.52
CA ALA A 78 12.52 7.01 0.69
C ALA A 78 12.10 5.84 1.60
N THR A 79 12.01 4.62 1.06
CA THR A 79 11.56 3.42 1.80
C THR A 79 12.71 2.48 2.22
N ALA A 80 13.97 2.78 1.87
CA ALA A 80 15.12 1.91 2.11
C ALA A 80 15.74 2.01 3.53
N THR A 81 15.02 2.55 4.52
CA THR A 81 15.44 2.70 5.93
C THR A 81 14.65 1.78 6.85
#